data_AF-A0A6B2EHC1-F1
#
_entry.id   AF-A0A6B2EHC1-F1
#
_cell.length_a   1.000
_cell.length_b   1.000
_cell.length_c   1.000
_cell.angle_alpha   90.00
_cell.angle_beta   90.00
_cell.angle_gamma   90.00
#
_symmetry.space_group_name_H-M   'P 1'
#
loop_
_entity.id
_entity.type
_entity.pdbx_description
1 polymer ?
#
loop_
_entity_poly.entity_id
_entity_poly.type
_entity_poly.pdbx_seq_one_letter_code
_entity_poly.pdbx_strand_id
1 'polypeptide(L)'
;MAGKNASDTGGVKPMAIAGRFVRERERLFGMTDVERAWRKQWLKDQILSPHEPVHVPQYHQELTNPIRRFYQWPLNKVWEKLTPSLGGYRAYAIRFWIGKGLMVAGGLYATFYYFKYNTNDWTRKGGWRVIKSRRAVVPGETHYPAVSDRSKPSDYAARGFNEAPI
;
A
#
# COMPACT_ATOMS: atom_id res chain seq x y z
N MET A 1 16.32 -7.94 20.09
CA MET A 1 17.62 -7.33 19.69
C MET A 1 17.32 -6.17 18.75
N ALA A 2 17.36 -4.94 19.25
CA ALA A 2 17.19 -3.76 18.40
C ALA A 2 18.49 -3.55 17.60
N GLY A 3 18.42 -3.69 16.28
CA GLY A 3 19.56 -3.38 15.42
C GLY A 3 19.98 -1.92 15.63
N LYS A 4 21.28 -1.69 15.81
CA LYS A 4 21.87 -0.34 15.77
C LYS A 4 21.60 0.22 14.37
N ASN A 5 20.57 1.05 14.24
CA ASN A 5 20.32 1.79 13.01
C ASN A 5 21.54 2.68 12.75
N ALA A 6 22.22 2.47 11.62
CA ALA A 6 23.22 3.41 11.15
C ALA A 6 22.54 4.77 10.99
N SER A 7 23.13 5.82 11.56
CA SER A 7 22.61 7.18 11.37
C SER A 7 22.73 7.57 9.89
N ASP A 8 21.69 8.16 9.31
CA ASP A 8 21.66 8.63 7.91
C ASP A 8 22.82 9.57 7.54
N THR A 9 23.48 10.15 8.54
CA THR A 9 24.57 11.13 8.45
C THR A 9 25.91 10.60 8.97
N GLY A 10 26.07 9.29 9.12
CA GLY A 10 27.36 8.68 9.50
C GLY A 10 27.91 9.10 10.87
N GLY A 11 27.06 9.47 11.82
CA GLY A 11 27.40 9.82 13.21
C GLY A 11 27.42 11.31 13.48
N VAL A 12 27.26 12.15 12.45
CA VAL A 12 27.25 13.62 12.58
C VAL A 12 25.82 14.14 12.72
N LYS A 13 25.56 15.10 13.60
CA LYS A 13 24.23 15.72 13.68
C LYS A 13 23.91 16.45 12.37
N PRO A 14 22.82 16.10 11.64
CA PRO A 14 22.41 16.86 10.47
C PRO A 14 22.12 18.30 10.87
N MET A 15 22.80 19.25 10.23
CA MET A 15 22.51 20.67 10.37
C MET A 15 21.74 21.14 9.14
N ALA A 16 20.54 21.68 9.34
CA ALA A 16 19.77 22.24 8.25
C ALA A 16 20.42 23.55 7.77
N ILE A 17 20.79 23.63 6.49
CA ILE A 17 21.39 24.82 5.86
C ILE A 17 20.48 26.06 6.00
N ALA A 18 19.17 25.82 6.04
CA ALA A 18 18.16 26.86 6.25
C ALA A 18 18.15 27.46 7.67
N GLY A 19 18.88 26.88 8.63
CA GLY A 19 19.00 27.36 10.01
C GLY A 19 17.69 27.37 10.79
N ARG A 20 17.60 28.24 11.81
CA ARG A 20 16.38 28.39 12.64
C ARG A 20 15.16 28.84 11.85
N PHE A 21 15.36 29.50 10.71
CA PHE A 21 14.30 30.12 9.91
C PHE A 21 13.41 29.14 9.14
N VAL A 22 13.73 27.85 9.15
CA VAL A 22 12.78 26.82 8.66
C VAL A 22 11.45 26.99 9.39
N ARG A 23 11.50 27.18 10.71
CA ARG A 23 10.32 27.36 11.55
C ARG A 23 9.80 28.79 11.44
N GLU A 24 8.51 28.92 11.18
CA GLU A 24 7.84 30.23 11.07
C GLU A 24 7.88 31.02 12.37
N ARG A 25 7.79 30.33 13.52
CA ARG A 25 7.84 30.98 14.84
C ARG A 25 9.16 31.72 15.09
N GLU A 26 10.28 31.12 14.71
CA GLU A 26 11.61 31.74 14.82
C GLU A 26 11.73 33.00 13.95
N ARG A 27 11.00 33.04 12.82
CA ARG A 27 10.93 34.23 11.98
C ARG A 27 10.12 35.35 12.63
N LEU A 28 9.09 35.01 13.40
CA LEU A 28 8.23 35.97 14.10
C LEU A 28 8.94 36.63 15.30
N PHE A 29 9.90 35.96 15.93
CA PHE A 29 10.72 36.54 17.01
C PHE A 29 11.67 37.65 16.52
N GLY A 30 11.83 37.82 15.20
CA GLY A 30 12.68 38.84 14.59
C GLY A 30 13.92 38.26 13.92
N MET A 31 14.44 38.97 12.91
CA MET A 31 15.64 38.61 12.16
C MET A 31 16.63 39.77 12.18
N THR A 32 17.90 39.47 12.42
CA THR A 32 19.00 40.43 12.21
C THR A 32 19.17 40.68 10.70
N ASP A 33 19.88 41.75 10.34
CA ASP A 33 20.08 42.09 8.92
C ASP A 33 20.89 41.02 8.17
N VAL A 34 21.86 40.40 8.85
CA VAL A 34 22.65 39.28 8.31
C VAL A 34 21.76 38.08 8.03
N GLU A 35 20.86 37.77 8.95
CA GLU A 35 19.91 36.66 8.82
C GLU A 35 18.90 36.90 7.71
N ARG A 36 18.45 38.15 7.54
CA ARG A 36 17.56 38.55 6.44
C ARG A 36 18.24 38.42 5.09
N ALA A 37 19.51 38.81 4.99
CA ALA A 37 20.32 38.62 3.78
C ALA A 37 20.50 37.13 3.45
N TRP A 38 20.84 36.30 4.45
CA TRP A 38 20.94 34.85 4.30
C TRP A 38 19.62 34.24 3.84
N ARG A 39 18.50 34.63 4.44
CA ARG A 39 17.17 34.12 4.06
C ARG A 39 16.80 34.52 2.63
N LYS A 40 17.13 35.74 2.21
CA LYS A 40 16.92 36.21 0.83
C LYS A 40 17.71 35.36 -0.16
N GLN A 41 18.98 35.05 0.15
CA GLN A 41 19.80 34.16 -0.68
C GLN A 41 19.19 32.76 -0.72
N TRP A 42 18.88 32.17 0.43
CA TRP A 42 18.27 30.84 0.50
C TRP A 42 16.98 30.74 -0.33
N LEU A 43 16.12 31.75 -0.26
CA LEU A 43 14.87 31.80 -1.04
C LEU A 43 15.14 31.85 -2.54
N LYS A 44 16.17 32.59 -2.95
CA LYS A 44 16.61 32.66 -4.35
C LYS A 44 17.17 31.31 -4.82
N ASP A 45 17.89 30.60 -3.95
CA ASP A 45 18.45 29.28 -4.24
C ASP A 45 17.37 28.19 -4.36
N GLN A 46 16.16 28.41 -3.84
CA GLN A 46 15.03 27.49 -4.05
C GLN A 46 14.36 27.64 -5.43
N ILE A 47 14.72 28.67 -6.21
CA ILE A 47 14.17 28.86 -7.55
C ILE A 47 14.89 27.90 -8.49
N LEU A 48 14.14 26.94 -9.05
CA LEU A 48 14.69 25.98 -10.00
C LEU A 48 15.11 26.68 -11.30
N SER A 49 16.07 26.08 -12.00
CA SER A 49 16.48 26.57 -13.32
C SER A 49 15.31 26.47 -14.31
N PRO A 50 15.22 27.35 -15.32
CA PRO A 50 14.14 27.27 -16.32
C PRO A 50 14.09 25.96 -17.10
N HIS A 51 15.19 25.21 -17.10
CA HIS A 51 15.29 23.90 -17.76
C HIS A 51 14.73 22.76 -16.91
N GLU A 52 14.53 22.98 -15.61
CA GLU A 52 14.01 21.97 -14.69
C GLU A 52 12.49 22.08 -14.53
N PRO A 53 11.78 20.95 -14.39
CA PRO A 53 12.27 19.57 -14.32
C PRO A 53 12.53 18.93 -15.70
N VAL A 54 13.67 18.27 -15.86
CA VAL A 54 14.04 17.58 -17.11
C VAL A 54 13.35 16.21 -17.19
N HIS A 55 12.35 16.09 -18.05
CA HIS A 55 11.74 14.78 -18.34
C HIS A 55 12.45 14.11 -19.52
N VAL A 56 13.26 13.09 -19.22
CA VAL A 56 13.94 12.27 -20.24
C VAL A 56 13.09 11.03 -20.52
N PRO A 57 12.38 10.94 -21.67
CA PRO A 57 11.51 9.81 -21.97
C PRO A 57 12.29 8.50 -22.14
N GLN A 58 13.57 8.57 -22.56
CA GLN A 58 14.45 7.42 -22.75
C GLN A 58 14.63 6.64 -21.45
N TYR A 59 14.83 7.31 -20.31
CA TYR A 59 14.95 6.60 -19.02
C TYR A 59 13.69 5.82 -18.68
N HIS A 60 12.51 6.39 -18.90
CA HIS A 60 11.27 5.66 -18.65
C HIS A 60 11.16 4.45 -19.58
N GLN A 61 11.60 4.57 -20.82
CA GLN A 61 11.60 3.44 -21.75
C GLN A 61 12.59 2.36 -21.27
N GLU A 62 13.88 2.65 -21.19
CA GLU A 62 14.89 1.65 -20.79
C GLU A 62 14.61 0.98 -19.43
N LEU A 63 14.08 1.72 -18.45
CA LEU A 63 13.79 1.18 -17.11
C LEU A 63 12.50 0.36 -17.02
N THR A 64 11.61 0.42 -18.02
CA THR A 64 10.31 -0.26 -17.97
C THR A 64 10.09 -1.22 -19.12
N ASN A 65 9.80 -2.48 -18.78
CA ASN A 65 9.50 -3.53 -19.75
C ASN A 65 8.28 -3.18 -20.62
N PRO A 66 8.22 -3.56 -21.91
CA PRO A 66 7.08 -3.27 -22.79
C PRO A 66 5.74 -3.79 -22.25
N ILE A 67 5.72 -5.01 -21.70
CA ILE A 67 4.52 -5.59 -21.05
C ILE A 67 4.05 -4.71 -19.89
N ARG A 68 5.00 -4.18 -19.11
CA ARG A 68 4.70 -3.27 -18.01
C ARG A 68 4.11 -1.96 -18.50
N ARG A 69 4.62 -1.41 -19.59
CA ARG A 69 4.06 -0.20 -20.20
C ARG A 69 2.65 -0.41 -20.72
N PHE A 70 2.36 -1.58 -21.32
CA PHE A 70 1.04 -1.91 -21.85
C PHE A 70 -0.05 -1.86 -20.78
N TYR A 71 0.08 -2.61 -19.68
CA TYR A 71 -0.95 -2.61 -18.64
C TYR A 71 -1.01 -1.29 -17.84
N GLN A 72 0.08 -0.51 -17.83
CA GLN A 72 0.13 0.79 -17.17
C GLN A 72 -0.43 1.95 -18.01
N TRP A 73 -0.56 1.76 -19.33
CA TRP A 73 -1.03 2.76 -20.28
C TRP A 73 -2.37 3.43 -19.91
N PRO A 74 -3.45 2.70 -19.54
CA PRO A 74 -4.72 3.35 -19.23
C PRO A 74 -4.61 4.30 -18.02
N LEU A 75 -3.93 3.84 -16.96
CA LEU A 75 -3.67 4.66 -15.77
C LEU A 75 -2.70 5.82 -16.05
N ASN A 76 -1.86 5.73 -17.08
CA ASN A 76 -0.95 6.83 -17.48
C ASN A 76 -1.76 7.94 -18.14
N LYS A 77 -2.75 7.59 -18.97
CA LYS A 77 -3.64 8.57 -19.59
C LYS A 77 -4.48 9.34 -18.57
N VAL A 78 -4.96 8.65 -17.53
CA VAL A 78 -5.64 9.30 -16.39
C VAL A 78 -4.69 10.28 -15.69
N TRP A 79 -3.45 9.86 -15.42
CA TRP A 79 -2.44 10.72 -14.80
C TRP A 79 -2.13 11.97 -15.64
N GLU A 80 -1.89 11.82 -16.94
CA GLU A 80 -1.64 12.93 -17.87
C GLU A 80 -2.79 13.95 -17.86
N LYS A 81 -4.04 13.49 -17.79
CA LYS A 81 -5.23 14.36 -17.74
C LYS A 81 -5.42 15.06 -16.39
N LEU A 82 -5.02 14.42 -15.30
CA LEU A 82 -5.14 14.96 -13.94
C LEU A 82 -3.97 15.88 -13.53
N THR A 83 -2.82 15.74 -14.19
CA THR A 83 -1.60 16.49 -13.84
C THR A 83 -1.77 18.02 -13.90
N PRO A 84 -2.44 18.62 -14.91
CA PRO A 84 -2.59 20.07 -14.99
C PRO A 84 -3.43 20.68 -13.85
N SER A 85 -4.40 19.95 -13.30
CA SER A 85 -5.30 20.46 -12.26
C SER A 85 -4.83 20.17 -10.84
N LEU A 86 -4.22 19.00 -10.61
CA LEU A 86 -3.84 18.53 -9.28
C LEU A 86 -2.35 18.68 -8.99
N GLY A 87 -1.52 18.91 -10.01
CA GLY A 87 -0.06 18.88 -9.92
C GLY A 87 0.48 17.44 -9.95
N GLY A 88 1.77 17.32 -10.29
CA GLY A 88 2.41 16.02 -10.57
C GLY A 88 2.36 15.03 -9.39
N TYR A 89 2.61 15.51 -8.17
CA TYR A 89 2.66 14.65 -6.98
C TYR A 89 1.29 14.04 -6.64
N ARG A 90 0.23 14.86 -6.58
CA ARG A 90 -1.12 14.39 -6.26
C ARG A 90 -1.67 13.49 -7.36
N ALA A 91 -1.46 13.85 -8.62
CA ALA A 91 -1.88 13.04 -9.75
C ALA A 91 -1.17 11.67 -9.75
N TYR A 92 0.12 11.61 -9.39
CA TYR A 92 0.85 10.36 -9.25
C TYR A 92 0.29 9.49 -8.11
N ALA A 93 0.00 10.08 -6.95
CA ALA A 93 -0.58 9.37 -5.82
C ALA A 93 -1.93 8.72 -6.19
N ILE A 94 -2.78 9.46 -6.91
CA ILE A 94 -4.07 8.96 -7.39
C ILE A 94 -3.87 7.78 -8.35
N ARG A 95 -3.00 7.91 -9.35
CA ARG A 95 -2.65 6.82 -10.28
C ARG A 95 -2.20 5.56 -9.53
N PHE A 96 -1.33 5.72 -8.52
CA PHE A 96 -0.80 4.61 -7.73
C PHE A 96 -1.91 3.90 -6.94
N TRP A 97 -2.72 4.65 -6.20
CA TRP A 97 -3.76 4.07 -5.35
C TRP A 97 -4.93 3.47 -6.13
N ILE A 98 -5.33 4.08 -7.26
CA ILE A 98 -6.36 3.48 -8.14
C ILE A 98 -5.85 2.14 -8.69
N GLY A 99 -4.60 2.08 -9.16
CA GLY A 99 -4.03 0.83 -9.67
C GLY A 99 -3.99 -0.27 -8.61
N LYS A 100 -3.56 0.05 -7.39
CA LYS A 100 -3.57 -0.90 -6.26
C LYS A 100 -4.99 -1.29 -5.86
N GLY A 101 -5.91 -0.34 -5.82
CA GLY A 101 -7.33 -0.57 -5.51
C GLY A 101 -7.97 -1.55 -6.48
N LEU A 102 -7.75 -1.38 -7.78
CA LEU A 102 -8.27 -2.28 -8.82
C LEU A 102 -7.68 -3.69 -8.70
N MET A 103 -6.38 -3.82 -8.43
CA MET A 103 -5.75 -5.13 -8.22
C MET A 103 -6.31 -5.84 -6.99
N VAL A 104 -6.48 -5.12 -5.87
CA VAL A 104 -7.05 -5.68 -4.63
C VAL A 104 -8.51 -6.06 -4.84
N ALA A 105 -9.32 -5.17 -5.42
CA ALA A 105 -10.74 -5.44 -5.70
C ALA A 105 -10.91 -6.65 -6.63
N GLY A 106 -10.14 -6.72 -7.71
CA GLY A 106 -10.15 -7.86 -8.62
C GLY A 106 -9.73 -9.17 -7.96
N GLY A 107 -8.67 -9.13 -7.16
CA GLY A 107 -8.20 -10.30 -6.39
C GLY A 107 -9.22 -10.79 -5.36
N LEU A 108 -9.84 -9.87 -4.61
CA LEU A 108 -10.90 -10.21 -3.66
C LEU A 108 -12.12 -10.79 -4.36
N TYR A 109 -12.56 -10.17 -5.47
CA TYR A 109 -13.71 -10.65 -6.24
C TYR A 109 -13.46 -12.05 -6.82
N ALA A 110 -12.29 -12.27 -7.43
CA ALA A 110 -11.90 -13.57 -7.97
C ALA A 110 -11.82 -14.64 -6.87
N THR A 111 -11.23 -14.30 -5.72
CA THR A 111 -11.13 -15.20 -4.56
C THR A 111 -12.51 -15.55 -4.01
N PHE A 112 -13.38 -14.56 -3.84
CA PHE A 112 -14.74 -14.77 -3.36
C PHE A 112 -15.56 -15.62 -4.32
N TYR A 113 -15.51 -15.31 -5.61
CA TYR A 113 -16.19 -16.07 -6.66
C TYR A 113 -15.68 -17.53 -6.70
N TYR A 114 -14.36 -17.72 -6.60
CA TYR A 114 -13.76 -19.05 -6.54
C TYR A 114 -14.30 -19.85 -5.35
N PHE A 115 -14.21 -19.32 -4.12
CA PHE A 115 -14.72 -20.04 -2.95
C PHE A 115 -16.24 -20.22 -2.96
N LYS A 116 -17.01 -19.34 -3.59
CA LYS A 116 -18.47 -19.48 -3.64
C LYS A 116 -18.92 -20.60 -4.58
N TYR A 117 -18.27 -20.77 -5.73
CA TYR A 117 -18.72 -21.70 -6.77
C TYR A 117 -17.84 -22.93 -6.95
N ASN A 118 -16.65 -22.94 -6.35
CA ASN A 118 -15.66 -24.02 -6.44
C ASN A 118 -15.25 -24.52 -5.04
N THR A 119 -16.19 -24.53 -4.09
CA THR A 119 -16.01 -25.22 -2.80
C THR A 119 -15.65 -26.69 -3.03
N ASN A 120 -14.71 -27.18 -2.22
CA ASN A 120 -14.31 -28.58 -2.23
C ASN A 120 -15.30 -29.41 -1.40
N ASP A 121 -16.34 -29.88 -2.08
CA ASP A 121 -17.35 -30.79 -1.53
C ASP A 121 -17.09 -32.23 -2.00
N TRP A 122 -17.71 -33.21 -1.34
CA TRP A 122 -17.53 -34.64 -1.63
C TRP A 122 -17.84 -35.01 -3.09
N THR A 123 -18.71 -34.25 -3.76
CA THR A 123 -19.11 -34.45 -5.17
C THR A 123 -18.05 -34.01 -6.18
N ARG A 124 -16.99 -33.32 -5.73
CA ARG A 124 -15.95 -32.77 -6.62
C ARG A 124 -14.55 -33.24 -6.22
N LYS A 125 -13.71 -33.43 -7.24
CA LYS A 125 -12.32 -33.89 -7.08
C LYS A 125 -11.33 -32.75 -6.76
N GLY A 126 -11.68 -31.51 -7.08
CA GLY A 126 -10.80 -30.34 -6.96
C GLY A 126 -11.33 -29.28 -5.99
N GLY A 127 -10.64 -28.14 -5.95
CA GLY A 127 -11.00 -27.00 -5.09
C GLY A 127 -10.15 -26.91 -3.82
N TRP A 128 -10.02 -25.69 -3.30
CA TRP A 128 -9.34 -25.48 -2.03
C TRP A 128 -10.17 -26.00 -0.87
N ARG A 129 -9.52 -26.79 0.00
CA ARG A 129 -10.15 -27.35 1.19
C ARG A 129 -10.03 -26.36 2.34
N VAL A 130 -11.17 -25.86 2.81
CA VAL A 130 -11.25 -24.95 3.96
C VAL A 130 -11.81 -25.71 5.16
N ILE A 131 -10.96 -25.98 6.14
CA ILE A 131 -11.38 -26.54 7.42
C ILE A 131 -11.38 -25.42 8.44
N LYS A 132 -12.56 -25.06 8.95
CA LYS A 132 -12.69 -24.09 10.03
C LYS A 132 -12.51 -24.81 11.37
N SER A 133 -11.71 -24.21 12.25
CA SER A 133 -11.68 -24.56 13.66
C SER A 133 -12.96 -24.05 14.33
N ARG A 134 -13.36 -24.72 15.41
CA ARG A 134 -14.45 -24.24 16.25
C ARG A 134 -14.09 -22.88 16.87
N ARG A 135 -15.11 -22.08 17.14
CA ARG A 135 -14.97 -20.90 17.98
C ARG A 135 -14.65 -21.34 19.42
N ALA A 136 -13.76 -20.60 20.09
CA ALA A 136 -13.54 -20.77 21.52
C ALA A 136 -14.78 -20.25 22.27
N VAL A 137 -15.30 -21.05 23.19
CA VAL A 137 -16.49 -20.72 24.00
C VAL A 137 -16.11 -20.96 25.46
N VAL A 138 -16.40 -20.00 26.33
CA VAL A 138 -16.02 -20.03 27.75
C VAL A 138 -17.23 -20.26 28.66
N PRO A 139 -17.04 -20.79 29.90
CA PRO A 139 -18.13 -20.94 30.86
C PRO A 139 -18.84 -19.60 31.09
N GLY A 140 -20.17 -19.58 30.96
CA GLY A 140 -21.00 -18.38 31.11
C GLY A 140 -21.48 -17.75 29.79
N GLU A 141 -20.94 -18.15 28.64
CA GLU A 141 -21.52 -17.80 27.35
C GLU A 141 -22.72 -18.72 26.99
N THR A 142 -23.67 -18.20 26.21
CA THR A 142 -24.91 -18.90 25.83
C THR A 142 -24.71 -20.23 25.11
N HIS A 143 -23.55 -20.44 24.49
CA HIS A 143 -23.25 -21.65 23.71
C HIS A 143 -22.31 -22.63 24.44
N TYR A 144 -21.95 -22.37 25.70
CA TYR A 144 -21.10 -23.27 26.47
C TYR A 144 -21.82 -24.61 26.76
N PRO A 145 -21.17 -25.79 26.65
CA PRO A 145 -19.75 -26.05 26.39
C PRO A 145 -19.34 -26.17 24.90
N ALA A 146 -20.26 -25.96 23.95
CA ALA A 146 -20.08 -26.07 22.50
C ALA A 146 -19.22 -27.28 22.09
N VAL A 147 -19.61 -28.52 22.43
CA VAL A 147 -18.81 -29.72 22.13
C VAL A 147 -18.52 -29.84 20.63
N SER A 148 -17.40 -30.48 20.25
CA SER A 148 -17.02 -30.65 18.83
C SER A 148 -18.07 -31.45 18.07
N ASP A 149 -18.56 -30.91 16.95
CA ASP A 149 -19.45 -31.64 16.02
C ASP A 149 -18.71 -32.78 15.28
N ARG A 150 -17.38 -32.71 15.24
CA ARG A 150 -16.51 -33.76 14.67
C ARG A 150 -16.01 -34.63 15.81
N SER A 151 -16.51 -35.85 15.89
CA SER A 151 -16.17 -36.81 16.96
C SER A 151 -15.32 -37.97 16.44
N LYS A 152 -15.48 -38.33 15.17
CA LYS A 152 -14.75 -39.42 14.52
C LYS A 152 -13.66 -38.87 13.58
N PRO A 153 -12.53 -39.58 13.40
CA PRO A 153 -11.50 -39.19 12.42
C PRO A 153 -12.04 -39.03 10.99
N SER A 154 -13.05 -39.81 10.61
CA SER A 154 -13.73 -39.73 9.31
C SER A 154 -14.43 -38.39 9.07
N ASP A 155 -14.91 -37.72 10.11
CA ASP A 155 -15.69 -36.47 10.00
C ASP A 155 -14.85 -35.32 9.44
N TYR A 156 -13.52 -35.39 9.61
CA TYR A 156 -12.61 -34.42 9.01
C TYR A 156 -12.53 -34.57 7.49
N ALA A 157 -12.70 -35.79 6.95
CA ALA A 157 -12.55 -36.11 5.54
C ALA A 157 -13.89 -36.24 4.76
N ALA A 158 -15.03 -36.21 5.47
CA ALA A 158 -16.35 -36.42 4.89
C ALA A 158 -16.77 -35.36 3.85
N ARG A 159 -16.27 -34.12 3.92
CA ARG A 159 -16.54 -33.04 2.94
C ARG A 159 -18.04 -32.85 2.64
N GLY A 160 -18.88 -32.88 3.67
CA GLY A 160 -20.34 -32.75 3.55
C GLY A 160 -21.06 -34.03 3.10
N PHE A 161 -20.35 -35.15 2.92
CA PHE A 161 -20.96 -36.43 2.53
C PHE A 161 -22.00 -36.91 3.54
N ASN A 162 -21.73 -36.74 4.84
CA ASN A 162 -22.66 -37.14 5.91
C ASN A 162 -23.98 -36.35 5.92
N GLU A 163 -24.03 -35.20 5.22
CA GLU A 163 -25.22 -34.36 5.07
C GLU A 163 -25.94 -34.60 3.74
N ALA A 164 -25.42 -35.52 2.90
CA ALA A 164 -26.03 -35.85 1.63
C ALA A 164 -27.34 -36.64 1.86
N PRO A 165 -28.36 -36.49 0.99
CA PRO A 165 -29.65 -37.16 1.14
C PRO A 165 -29.63 -38.65 0.77
N ILE A 166 -28.44 -39.29 0.73
CA ILE A 166 -28.20 -40.65 0.24
C ILE A 166 -27.63 -41.54 1.34
#